data_AF-A0A511T6R1-F1
#
_entry.id   AF-A0A511T6R1-F1
#
_cell.length_a   1.000
_cell.length_b   1.000
_cell.length_c   1.000
_cell.angle_alpha   90.00
_cell.angle_beta   90.00
_cell.angle_gamma   90.00
#
_symmetry.space_group_name_H-M   'P 1'
#
loop_
_entity.id
_entity.type
_entity.pdbx_description
1 polymer ?
#
loop_
_entity_poly.entity_id
_entity_poly.type
_entity_poly.pdbx_seq_one_letter_code
_entity_poly.pdbx_strand_id
1 'polypeptide(L)'
;MSRAIFVTGNHYKADEVGRLLAGLDVSPRKLALPGFADAELQGPSPLDLASIAKRKVLAAYAVLGAPCFVETTALELDEGTCFTGARFKKELLERGMQDFLSEHGGRRGRTRVAVAFSEDGLPDRVRVFEDAIEGTLLTEPRGSGGFGWDNAWLPDGYQRTLAEMERNKFFLNMRHRPYLELADLLRPASPGGAYEAHLTVSARSEEDLLRFRAFCDAASVKCIFIELGRGAEPFQPMTASYHHGTLRHAMEEVRDMARALASDGFDVTRMKLEALGKNRDMPEDDAAALAQPSNYFEFHVKVLLPAHGADLDALQARCASHGAHLSRNARKVREDGASERFVTLRVHGLGKVKADARFDSLLEDLAGLGLPLTQRLREYTVYDSNHALDRGWLETSS
;
A
#
# COMPACT_ATOMS: atom_id res chain seq x y z
N MET A 1 -6.26 17.65 -6.41
CA MET A 1 -6.11 16.96 -5.12
C MET A 1 -5.49 17.93 -4.14
N SER A 2 -5.87 17.88 -2.86
CA SER A 2 -5.29 18.75 -1.84
C SER A 2 -3.94 18.18 -1.42
N ARG A 3 -2.85 18.89 -1.78
CA ARG A 3 -1.51 18.59 -1.27
C ARG A 3 -1.52 18.67 0.25
N ALA A 4 -1.04 17.65 0.94
CA ALA A 4 -0.95 17.64 2.40
C ALA A 4 0.46 17.32 2.90
N ILE A 5 0.91 18.02 3.94
CA ILE A 5 2.23 17.80 4.55
C ILE A 5 2.08 16.87 5.75
N PHE A 6 2.76 15.71 5.73
CA PHE A 6 2.86 14.85 6.89
C PHE A 6 3.98 15.34 7.82
N VAL A 7 3.62 15.87 8.98
CA VAL A 7 4.62 16.38 9.92
C VAL A 7 5.12 15.26 10.83
N THR A 8 6.28 14.71 10.46
CA THR A 8 6.96 13.64 11.18
C THR A 8 8.47 13.76 11.03
N GLY A 9 9.21 13.44 12.10
CA GLY A 9 10.66 13.24 12.07
C GLY A 9 11.09 11.78 12.05
N ASN A 10 10.14 10.84 12.01
CA ASN A 10 10.38 9.40 12.01
C ASN A 10 10.23 8.86 10.59
N HIS A 11 11.34 8.40 9.99
CA HIS A 11 11.36 7.88 8.61
C HIS A 11 10.55 6.60 8.47
N TYR A 12 10.57 5.70 9.46
CA TYR A 12 9.74 4.48 9.42
C TYR A 12 8.24 4.80 9.35
N LYS A 13 7.78 5.86 10.06
CA LYS A 13 6.40 6.34 9.93
C LYS A 13 6.13 6.90 8.53
N ALA A 14 7.07 7.66 7.99
CA ALA A 14 6.93 8.22 6.64
C ALA A 14 6.81 7.11 5.58
N ASP A 15 7.61 6.05 5.69
CA ASP A 15 7.57 4.91 4.78
C ASP A 15 6.23 4.15 4.84
N GLU A 16 5.72 3.88 6.04
CA GLU A 16 4.41 3.25 6.23
C GLU A 16 3.26 4.10 5.68
N VAL A 17 3.26 5.40 5.99
CA VAL A 17 2.23 6.33 5.55
C VAL A 17 2.28 6.53 4.03
N GLY A 18 3.48 6.54 3.45
CA GLY A 18 3.66 6.57 2.00
C GLY A 18 2.98 5.39 1.30
N ARG A 19 3.02 4.18 1.89
CA ARG A 19 2.29 3.01 1.37
C ARG A 19 0.78 3.15 1.59
N LEU A 20 0.36 3.57 2.78
CA LEU A 20 -1.07 3.68 3.14
C LEU A 20 -1.81 4.74 2.33
N LEU A 21 -1.14 5.83 1.99
CA LEU A 21 -1.65 6.96 1.22
C LEU A 21 -1.13 6.96 -0.22
N ALA A 22 -0.68 5.81 -0.74
CA ALA A 22 -0.23 5.69 -2.12
C ALA A 22 -1.31 6.19 -3.09
N GLY A 23 -0.90 7.01 -4.06
CA GLY A 23 -1.83 7.72 -4.96
C GLY A 23 -2.11 9.17 -4.57
N LEU A 24 -1.70 9.64 -3.40
CA LEU A 24 -1.95 11.01 -2.92
C LEU A 24 -0.71 11.90 -2.92
N ASP A 25 -0.91 13.19 -3.16
CA ASP A 25 0.14 14.21 -3.04
C ASP A 25 0.39 14.53 -1.56
N VAL A 26 1.10 13.62 -0.90
CA VAL A 26 1.51 13.72 0.50
C VAL A 26 3.02 13.67 0.58
N SER A 27 3.60 14.60 1.35
CA SER A 27 5.06 14.64 1.56
C SER A 27 5.41 14.73 3.04
N PRO A 28 6.38 13.91 3.53
CA PRO A 28 6.85 14.00 4.90
C PRO A 28 7.74 15.23 5.09
N ARG A 29 7.58 15.93 6.21
CA ARG A 29 8.43 17.05 6.62
C ARG A 29 8.71 16.99 8.11
N LYS A 30 9.99 16.92 8.47
CA LYS A 30 10.42 17.10 9.86
C LYS A 30 10.28 18.57 10.24
N LEU A 31 9.56 18.84 11.31
CA LEU A 31 9.32 20.19 11.82
C LEU A 31 9.38 20.19 13.35
N ALA A 32 10.05 21.18 13.92
CA ALA A 32 9.96 21.44 15.36
C ALA A 32 8.64 22.15 15.63
N LEU A 33 7.88 21.67 16.61
CA LEU A 33 6.60 22.25 17.00
C LEU A 33 6.80 23.06 18.29
N PRO A 34 6.80 24.40 18.24
CA PRO A 34 6.91 25.23 19.44
C PRO A 34 5.78 24.90 20.43
N GLY A 35 6.10 24.82 21.72
CA GLY A 35 5.12 24.49 22.77
C GLY A 35 4.77 22.99 22.87
N PHE A 36 5.50 22.12 22.16
CA PHE A 36 5.42 20.67 22.32
C PHE A 36 6.76 20.10 22.76
N ALA A 37 6.94 19.96 24.08
CA ALA A 37 7.96 19.07 24.60
C ALA A 37 7.39 17.65 24.67
N ASP A 38 8.06 16.68 24.04
CA ASP A 38 7.65 15.27 24.03
C ASP A 38 7.46 14.68 25.44
N ALA A 39 8.10 15.28 26.46
CA ALA A 39 8.05 14.87 27.87
C ALA A 39 6.82 15.37 28.65
N GLU A 40 6.05 16.34 28.12
CA GLU A 40 4.95 17.00 28.84
C GLU A 40 3.56 16.43 28.54
N LEU A 41 3.48 15.47 27.61
CA LEU A 41 2.22 14.81 27.26
C LEU A 41 1.92 13.69 28.26
N GLN A 42 1.50 14.08 29.47
CA GLN A 42 1.03 13.19 30.53
C GLN A 42 -0.48 13.36 30.73
N GLY A 43 -1.14 12.27 31.12
CA GLY A 43 -2.56 12.23 31.45
C GLY A 43 -2.92 10.88 32.05
N PRO A 44 -4.12 10.76 32.67
CA PRO A 44 -4.61 9.47 33.12
C PRO A 44 -4.76 8.51 31.93
N SER A 45 -4.58 7.21 32.16
CA SER A 45 -4.94 6.20 31.16
C SER A 45 -6.47 6.06 31.09
N PRO A 46 -7.09 6.00 29.89
CA PRO A 46 -6.46 6.08 28.57
C PRO A 46 -6.06 7.52 28.22
N LEU A 47 -4.95 7.68 27.49
CA LEU A 47 -4.51 9.01 27.06
C LEU A 47 -5.51 9.61 26.06
N ASP A 48 -5.78 10.91 26.20
CA ASP A 48 -6.53 11.68 25.20
C ASP A 48 -5.65 12.00 23.98
N LEU A 49 -5.40 10.97 23.17
CA LEU A 49 -4.59 11.08 21.95
C LEU A 49 -5.17 12.07 20.94
N ALA A 50 -6.49 12.17 20.87
CA ALA A 50 -7.17 13.09 19.96
C ALA A 50 -6.84 14.55 20.28
N SER A 51 -6.94 14.96 21.55
CA SER A 51 -6.57 16.32 21.97
C SER A 51 -5.09 16.61 21.78
N ILE A 52 -4.22 15.60 22.00
CA ILE A 52 -2.78 15.74 21.75
C ILE A 52 -2.52 15.97 20.26
N ALA A 53 -3.08 15.12 19.39
CA ALA A 53 -2.92 15.22 17.94
C ALA A 53 -3.50 16.54 17.40
N LYS A 54 -4.67 16.98 17.90
CA LYS A 54 -5.30 18.24 17.53
C LYS A 54 -4.43 19.44 17.85
N ARG A 55 -3.89 19.53 19.07
CA ARG A 55 -2.98 20.63 19.42
C ARG A 55 -1.69 20.58 18.56
N LYS A 56 -1.15 19.39 18.27
CA LYS A 56 0.05 19.22 17.44
C LYS A 56 -0.16 19.69 15.99
N VAL A 57 -1.29 19.35 15.37
CA VAL A 57 -1.56 19.77 13.99
C VAL A 57 -1.79 21.27 13.89
N LEU A 58 -2.41 21.90 14.89
CA LEU A 58 -2.57 23.36 14.93
C LEU A 58 -1.22 24.08 15.06
N ALA A 59 -0.32 23.58 15.92
CA ALA A 59 1.04 24.10 16.02
C ALA A 59 1.83 23.90 14.71
N ALA A 60 1.65 22.76 14.04
CA ALA A 60 2.25 22.51 12.74
C ALA A 60 1.74 23.48 11.68
N TYR A 61 0.43 23.70 11.62
CA TYR A 61 -0.19 24.63 10.69
C TYR A 61 0.28 26.07 10.91
N ALA A 62 0.39 26.52 12.16
CA ALA A 62 0.87 27.86 12.50
C ALA A 62 2.27 28.17 11.94
N VAL A 63 3.11 27.14 11.76
CA VAL A 63 4.45 27.27 11.18
C VAL A 63 4.45 27.05 9.66
N LEU A 64 3.59 26.17 9.13
CA LEU A 64 3.58 25.80 7.72
C LEU A 64 2.73 26.73 6.84
N GLY A 65 1.60 27.22 7.35
CA GLY A 65 0.60 27.96 6.56
C GLY A 65 -0.02 27.14 5.42
N ALA A 66 -0.04 25.81 5.53
CA ALA A 66 -0.50 24.90 4.49
C ALA A 66 -1.18 23.65 5.09
N PRO A 67 -2.08 22.97 4.35
CA PRO A 67 -2.73 21.76 4.81
C PRO A 67 -1.71 20.72 5.29
N CYS A 68 -1.92 20.23 6.51
CA CYS A 68 -0.98 19.32 7.15
C CYS A 68 -1.68 18.34 8.08
N PHE A 69 -1.01 17.24 8.37
CA PHE A 69 -1.45 16.30 9.38
C PHE A 69 -0.30 15.80 10.24
N VAL A 70 -0.64 15.32 11.43
CA VAL A 70 0.29 14.74 12.41
C VAL A 70 -0.24 13.39 12.88
N GLU A 71 0.68 12.55 13.36
CA GLU A 71 0.35 11.29 14.01
C GLU A 71 0.82 11.31 15.46
N THR A 72 -0.02 10.82 16.36
CA THR A 72 0.33 10.50 17.75
C THR A 72 -0.06 9.05 18.04
N THR A 73 0.87 8.28 18.59
CA THR A 73 0.66 6.87 18.95
C THR A 73 0.85 6.66 20.44
N ALA A 74 0.19 5.65 21.00
CA ALA A 74 0.44 5.19 22.37
C ALA A 74 0.42 3.67 22.49
N LEU A 75 1.14 3.18 23.50
CA LEU A 75 1.03 1.86 24.08
C LEU A 75 0.31 2.02 25.42
N GLU A 76 -0.82 1.37 25.60
CA GLU A 76 -1.63 1.33 26.83
C GLU A 76 -1.71 -0.12 27.30
N LEU A 77 -1.31 -0.38 28.53
CA LEU A 77 -1.43 -1.68 29.17
C LEU A 77 -2.61 -1.69 30.15
N ASP A 78 -3.26 -2.82 30.31
CA ASP A 78 -4.53 -2.95 31.04
C ASP A 78 -4.39 -2.61 32.53
N GLU A 79 -3.20 -2.74 33.12
CA GLU A 79 -2.94 -2.34 34.51
C GLU A 79 -2.76 -0.83 34.70
N GLY A 80 -2.92 -0.04 33.63
CA GLY A 80 -2.94 1.43 33.67
C GLY A 80 -1.65 2.10 33.20
N THR A 81 -0.60 1.34 32.90
CA THR A 81 0.65 1.88 32.34
C THR A 81 0.41 2.40 30.92
N CYS A 82 0.90 3.61 30.61
CA CYS A 82 0.78 4.18 29.27
C CYS A 82 2.02 4.98 28.82
N PHE A 83 2.39 4.80 27.56
CA PHE A 83 3.47 5.52 26.90
C PHE A 83 3.01 6.08 25.55
N THR A 84 3.19 7.39 25.33
CA THR A 84 3.20 7.91 23.95
C THR A 84 4.39 7.35 23.20
N GLY A 85 4.34 7.31 21.86
CA GLY A 85 5.46 6.81 21.05
C GLY A 85 6.77 7.57 21.30
N ALA A 86 6.70 8.88 21.60
CA ALA A 86 7.89 9.68 21.93
C ALA A 86 8.46 9.32 23.32
N ARG A 87 7.58 9.15 24.32
CA ARG A 87 7.99 8.70 25.65
C ARG A 87 8.59 7.29 25.62
N PHE A 88 7.93 6.37 24.94
CA PHE A 88 8.43 5.01 24.79
C PHE A 88 9.82 4.98 24.14
N LYS A 89 10.04 5.80 23.10
CA LYS A 89 11.38 5.95 22.50
C LYS A 89 12.43 6.41 23.53
N LYS A 90 12.07 7.31 24.44
CA LYS A 90 12.95 7.77 25.52
C LYS A 90 13.25 6.64 26.50
N GLU A 91 12.25 5.89 26.96
CA GLU A 91 12.44 4.71 27.82
C GLU A 91 13.39 3.70 27.18
N LEU A 92 13.21 3.41 25.88
CA LEU A 92 14.11 2.52 25.14
C LEU A 92 15.54 3.06 25.04
N LEU A 93 15.74 4.37 24.90
CA LEU A 93 17.08 4.97 24.85
C LEU A 93 17.77 4.95 26.22
N GLU A 94 17.01 5.06 27.31
CA GLU A 94 17.55 5.12 28.67
C GLU A 94 17.85 3.73 29.26
N ARG A 95 16.99 2.74 29.00
CA ARG A 95 17.04 1.42 29.66
C ARG A 95 17.13 0.24 28.70
N GLY A 96 16.80 0.46 27.42
CA GLY A 96 16.72 -0.61 26.43
C GLY A 96 15.42 -1.42 26.50
N MET A 97 15.21 -2.26 25.50
CA MET A 97 13.99 -3.08 25.37
C MET A 97 13.93 -4.16 26.47
N GLN A 98 15.04 -4.81 26.81
CA GLN A 98 15.05 -5.92 27.75
C GLN A 98 14.56 -5.49 29.14
N ASP A 99 15.07 -4.38 29.65
CA ASP A 99 14.68 -3.86 30.96
C ASP A 99 13.22 -3.43 30.96
N PHE A 100 12.77 -2.77 29.89
CA PHE A 100 11.35 -2.41 29.72
C PHE A 100 10.43 -3.63 29.75
N LEU A 101 10.79 -4.72 29.06
CA LEU A 101 10.00 -5.96 29.06
C LEU A 101 10.12 -6.74 30.37
N SER A 102 11.21 -6.59 31.12
CA SER A 102 11.32 -7.20 32.46
C SER A 102 10.29 -6.59 33.43
N GLU A 103 10.00 -5.30 33.27
CA GLU A 103 9.02 -4.58 34.08
C GLU A 103 7.59 -4.78 33.56
N HIS A 104 7.37 -4.72 32.24
CA HIS A 104 6.05 -4.64 31.61
C HIS A 104 5.64 -5.89 30.80
N GLY A 105 6.52 -6.84 30.54
CA GLY A 105 6.23 -8.02 29.73
C GLY A 105 5.14 -8.91 30.32
N GLY A 106 4.47 -9.66 29.44
CA GLY A 106 3.36 -10.56 29.76
C GLY A 106 2.01 -9.87 29.94
N ARG A 107 1.94 -8.55 29.76
CA ARG A 107 0.73 -7.75 29.98
C ARG A 107 -0.08 -7.58 28.71
N ARG A 108 -1.39 -7.60 28.88
CA ARG A 108 -2.35 -7.25 27.82
C ARG A 108 -2.54 -5.74 27.73
N GLY A 109 -3.04 -5.31 26.59
CA GLY A 109 -3.52 -3.95 26.38
C GLY A 109 -3.71 -3.66 24.91
N ARG A 110 -3.47 -2.41 24.53
CA ARG A 110 -3.60 -1.93 23.15
C ARG A 110 -2.51 -0.99 22.72
N THR A 111 -2.26 -0.97 21.42
CA THR A 111 -1.57 0.14 20.77
C THR A 111 -2.58 0.98 20.02
N ARG A 112 -2.51 2.30 20.21
CA ARG A 112 -3.47 3.28 19.68
C ARG A 112 -2.78 4.28 18.78
N VAL A 113 -3.55 4.88 17.88
CA VAL A 113 -3.13 6.02 17.06
C VAL A 113 -4.24 7.07 16.98
N ALA A 114 -3.84 8.32 16.90
CA ALA A 114 -4.66 9.45 16.49
C ALA A 114 -3.93 10.21 15.37
N VAL A 115 -4.60 10.34 14.22
CA VAL A 115 -4.17 11.12 13.07
C VAL A 115 -5.03 12.38 13.01
N ALA A 116 -4.42 13.55 13.15
CA ALA A 116 -5.14 14.82 13.09
C ALA A 116 -4.74 15.59 11.82
N PHE A 117 -5.73 16.03 11.05
CA PHE A 117 -5.57 16.81 9.83
C PHE A 117 -6.20 18.20 9.99
N SER A 118 -5.49 19.21 9.50
CA SER A 118 -5.96 20.59 9.44
C SER A 118 -5.72 21.17 8.05
N GLU A 119 -6.80 21.66 7.43
CA GLU A 119 -6.76 22.30 6.11
C GLU A 119 -6.54 23.81 6.22
N ASP A 120 -7.13 24.46 7.23
CA ASP A 120 -7.23 25.92 7.36
C ASP A 120 -6.71 26.46 8.71
N GLY A 121 -6.17 25.60 9.57
CA GLY A 121 -5.66 25.99 10.89
C GLY A 121 -6.75 26.32 11.92
N LEU A 122 -8.04 26.13 11.60
CA LEU A 122 -9.13 26.44 12.51
C LEU A 122 -9.38 25.27 13.49
N PRO A 123 -9.31 25.50 14.83
CA PRO A 123 -9.45 24.43 15.82
C PRO A 123 -10.73 23.60 15.69
N ASP A 124 -11.87 24.23 15.38
CA ASP A 124 -13.17 23.53 15.31
C ASP A 124 -13.36 22.70 14.04
N ARG A 125 -12.44 22.83 13.07
CA ARG A 125 -12.47 22.11 11.80
C ARG A 125 -11.41 21.02 11.70
N VAL A 126 -10.52 20.90 12.70
CA VAL A 126 -9.55 19.80 12.76
C VAL A 126 -10.29 18.47 12.76
N ARG A 127 -9.93 17.62 11.80
CA ARG A 127 -10.43 16.24 11.72
C ARG A 127 -9.46 15.33 12.44
N VAL A 128 -9.98 14.48 13.32
CA VAL A 128 -9.17 13.50 14.05
C VAL A 128 -9.73 12.11 13.75
N PHE A 129 -8.84 11.22 13.36
CA PHE A 129 -9.14 9.83 13.07
C PHE A 129 -8.34 8.97 14.04
N GLU A 130 -9.00 8.07 14.76
CA GLU A 130 -8.37 7.25 15.79
C GLU A 130 -8.57 5.78 15.47
N ASP A 131 -7.67 4.91 15.92
CA ASP A 131 -7.85 3.46 15.89
C ASP A 131 -6.93 2.76 16.89
N ALA A 132 -7.20 1.48 17.14
CA ALA A 132 -6.45 0.68 18.09
C ALA A 132 -6.34 -0.78 17.64
N ILE A 133 -5.28 -1.45 18.10
CA ILE A 133 -5.17 -2.91 18.05
C ILE A 133 -4.91 -3.44 19.46
N GLU A 134 -5.72 -4.41 19.88
CA GLU A 134 -5.54 -5.14 21.13
C GLU A 134 -4.44 -6.19 20.97
N GLY A 135 -3.77 -6.56 22.06
CA GLY A 135 -2.69 -7.52 22.02
C GLY A 135 -2.01 -7.75 23.37
N THR A 136 -0.86 -8.40 23.30
CA THR A 136 -0.02 -8.71 24.45
C THR A 136 1.40 -8.20 24.20
N LEU A 137 1.97 -7.51 25.19
CA LEU A 137 3.39 -7.19 25.24
C LEU A 137 4.15 -8.44 25.71
N LEU A 138 4.96 -9.03 24.84
CA LEU A 138 5.73 -10.23 25.11
C LEU A 138 6.81 -10.00 26.18
N THR A 139 7.26 -11.07 26.83
CA THR A 139 8.36 -11.02 27.79
C THR A 139 9.74 -10.95 27.13
N GLU A 140 9.83 -11.32 25.85
CA GLU A 140 11.05 -11.26 25.06
C GLU A 140 10.74 -10.71 23.65
N PRO A 141 11.63 -9.91 23.06
CA PRO A 141 11.41 -9.39 21.72
C PRO A 141 11.61 -10.49 20.66
N ARG A 142 10.77 -10.48 19.62
CA ARG A 142 10.86 -11.35 18.45
C ARG A 142 10.79 -10.51 17.17
N GLY A 143 11.65 -10.85 16.20
CA GLY A 143 11.78 -10.13 14.94
C GLY A 143 12.65 -8.87 15.04
N SER A 144 13.14 -8.41 13.89
CA SER A 144 14.04 -7.25 13.76
C SER A 144 13.46 -6.10 12.94
N GLY A 145 12.28 -6.28 12.35
CA GLY A 145 11.60 -5.26 11.55
C GLY A 145 10.92 -4.19 12.39
N GLY A 146 10.50 -3.10 11.76
CA GLY A 146 9.71 -2.05 12.39
C GLY A 146 10.49 -1.14 13.35
N PHE A 147 9.80 -0.58 14.34
CA PHE A 147 10.33 0.38 15.31
C PHE A 147 9.51 0.42 16.61
N GLY A 148 10.11 0.93 17.68
CA GLY A 148 9.41 1.05 18.96
C GLY A 148 9.08 -0.34 19.53
N TRP A 149 7.82 -0.56 19.92
CA TRP A 149 7.36 -1.78 20.57
C TRP A 149 7.04 -2.93 19.59
N ASP A 150 7.23 -2.75 18.28
CA ASP A 150 6.80 -3.73 17.28
C ASP A 150 7.36 -5.13 17.49
N ASN A 151 8.60 -5.24 17.97
CA ASN A 151 9.24 -6.53 18.22
C ASN A 151 8.75 -7.23 19.49
N ALA A 152 8.01 -6.53 20.34
CA ALA A 152 7.45 -7.11 21.56
C ALA A 152 5.91 -7.11 21.54
N TRP A 153 5.26 -6.47 20.57
CA TRP A 153 3.81 -6.43 20.48
C TRP A 153 3.29 -7.59 19.65
N LEU A 154 2.55 -8.50 20.30
CA LEU A 154 1.79 -9.58 19.66
C LEU A 154 0.32 -9.17 19.54
N PRO A 155 -0.18 -8.79 18.34
CA PRO A 155 -1.58 -8.44 18.17
C PRO A 155 -2.49 -9.66 18.36
N ASP A 156 -3.68 -9.44 18.92
CA ASP A 156 -4.69 -10.49 19.07
C ASP A 156 -5.05 -11.12 17.70
N GLY A 157 -5.15 -12.45 17.66
CA GLY A 157 -5.45 -13.20 16.44
C GLY A 157 -4.24 -13.55 15.57
N TYR A 158 -3.03 -13.09 15.92
CA TYR A 158 -1.80 -13.38 15.18
C TYR A 158 -0.83 -14.20 16.03
N GLN A 159 0.05 -14.96 15.36
CA GLN A 159 1.13 -15.73 16.00
C GLN A 159 2.49 -15.01 15.98
N ARG A 160 2.59 -13.97 15.14
CA ARG A 160 3.80 -13.19 14.88
C ARG A 160 3.67 -11.78 15.46
N THR A 161 4.78 -11.21 15.94
CA THR A 161 4.83 -9.80 16.35
C THR A 161 4.71 -8.88 15.14
N LEU A 162 4.46 -7.58 15.36
CA LEU A 162 4.48 -6.59 14.26
C LEU A 162 5.84 -6.54 13.55
N ALA A 163 6.95 -6.77 14.27
CA ALA A 163 8.30 -6.81 13.69
C ALA A 163 8.56 -8.06 12.84
N GLU A 164 7.99 -9.21 13.22
CA GLU A 164 8.05 -10.44 12.42
C GLU A 164 7.18 -10.36 11.15
N MET A 165 6.27 -9.39 11.10
CA MET A 165 5.36 -9.12 9.99
C MET A 165 5.70 -7.81 9.25
N GLU A 166 6.97 -7.41 9.19
CA GLU A 166 7.42 -6.13 8.64
C GLU A 166 6.78 -5.77 7.28
N ARG A 167 6.67 -6.74 6.36
CA ARG A 167 6.07 -6.51 5.03
C ARG A 167 4.56 -6.25 5.10
N ASN A 168 3.87 -6.84 6.06
CA ASN A 168 2.43 -6.73 6.24
C ASN A 168 2.02 -5.58 7.17
N LYS A 169 2.96 -5.11 8.00
CA LYS A 169 2.71 -4.17 9.10
C LYS A 169 1.86 -2.97 8.68
N PHE A 170 2.09 -2.43 7.47
CA PHE A 170 1.38 -1.24 6.99
C PHE A 170 -0.15 -1.38 6.92
N PHE A 171 -0.70 -2.59 6.81
CA PHE A 171 -2.16 -2.83 6.83
C PHE A 171 -2.65 -3.65 8.03
N LEU A 172 -1.72 -4.16 8.86
CA LEU A 172 -2.04 -4.93 10.09
C LEU A 172 -2.06 -4.06 11.34
N ASN A 173 -1.28 -2.98 11.37
CA ASN A 173 -1.18 -2.15 12.56
C ASN A 173 -2.38 -1.19 12.68
N MET A 174 -2.45 -0.48 13.81
CA MET A 174 -3.49 0.51 14.12
C MET A 174 -3.57 1.69 13.13
N ARG A 175 -2.62 1.89 12.21
CA ARG A 175 -2.67 2.97 11.23
C ARG A 175 -3.70 2.73 10.13
N HIS A 176 -4.16 1.50 9.96
CA HIS A 176 -5.01 1.12 8.82
C HIS A 176 -6.23 2.04 8.61
N ARG A 177 -7.15 2.09 9.57
CA ARG A 177 -8.42 2.80 9.43
C ARG A 177 -8.25 4.33 9.39
N PRO A 178 -7.44 4.96 10.26
CA PRO A 178 -7.30 6.42 10.28
C PRO A 178 -6.72 6.96 8.97
N TYR A 179 -5.78 6.25 8.35
CA TYR A 179 -5.23 6.66 7.06
C TYR A 179 -6.15 6.32 5.89
N LEU A 180 -7.01 5.31 5.99
CA LEU A 180 -8.07 5.09 5.01
C LEU A 180 -9.09 6.25 5.04
N GLU A 181 -9.53 6.66 6.24
CA GLU A 181 -10.44 7.79 6.44
C GLU A 181 -9.80 9.12 6.00
N LEU A 182 -8.52 9.34 6.31
CA LEU A 182 -7.77 10.50 5.80
C LEU A 182 -7.63 10.46 4.28
N ALA A 183 -7.36 9.30 3.69
CA ALA A 183 -7.26 9.17 2.24
C ALA A 183 -8.58 9.52 1.54
N ASP A 184 -9.70 9.08 2.08
CA ASP A 184 -11.04 9.41 1.59
C ASP A 184 -11.31 10.93 1.68
N LEU A 185 -10.84 11.59 2.75
CA LEU A 185 -10.93 13.05 2.89
C LEU A 185 -10.06 13.81 1.88
N LEU A 186 -8.84 13.33 1.60
CA LEU A 186 -7.86 14.00 0.73
C LEU A 186 -8.12 13.76 -0.76
N ARG A 187 -8.77 12.64 -1.11
CA ARG A 187 -9.15 12.33 -2.49
C ARG A 187 -10.35 13.20 -2.90
N PRO A 188 -10.45 13.56 -4.19
CA PRO A 188 -11.74 13.94 -4.77
C PRO A 188 -12.73 12.81 -4.47
N ALA A 189 -13.98 13.17 -4.17
CA ALA A 189 -15.01 12.18 -3.89
C ALA A 189 -14.99 11.08 -4.97
N SER A 190 -14.89 9.81 -4.55
CA SER A 190 -14.92 8.66 -5.45
C SER A 190 -16.37 8.36 -5.81
N PRO A 191 -16.86 8.75 -7.00
CA PRO A 191 -18.17 8.32 -7.49
C PRO A 191 -18.26 6.80 -7.66
N GLY A 192 -17.13 6.09 -7.64
CA GLY A 192 -17.10 4.65 -7.60
C GLY A 192 -17.31 3.97 -8.94
N GLY A 193 -17.24 2.64 -8.91
CA GLY A 193 -17.41 1.79 -10.07
C GLY A 193 -17.05 0.34 -9.78
N ALA A 194 -16.47 -0.33 -10.77
CA ALA A 194 -15.87 -1.64 -10.61
C ALA A 194 -14.35 -1.51 -10.49
N TYR A 195 -13.76 -2.31 -9.61
CA TYR A 195 -12.32 -2.41 -9.43
C TYR A 195 -11.88 -3.86 -9.53
N GLU A 196 -10.74 -4.10 -10.16
CA GLU A 196 -9.96 -5.33 -9.96
C GLU A 196 -8.89 -5.06 -8.91
N ALA A 197 -8.64 -6.04 -8.05
CA ALA A 197 -7.61 -5.96 -7.04
C ALA A 197 -6.67 -7.16 -7.10
N HIS A 198 -5.39 -6.88 -6.86
CA HIS A 198 -4.33 -7.86 -6.81
C HIS A 198 -3.56 -7.76 -5.50
N LEU A 199 -3.53 -8.87 -4.75
CA LEU A 199 -2.64 -9.03 -3.60
C LEU A 199 -1.51 -9.97 -4.00
N THR A 200 -0.30 -9.43 -4.11
CA THR A 200 0.91 -10.21 -4.37
C THR A 200 1.49 -10.71 -3.06
N VAL A 201 1.89 -11.99 -3.01
CA VAL A 201 2.49 -12.59 -1.82
C VAL A 201 3.92 -13.10 -2.09
N SER A 202 4.74 -13.15 -1.03
CA SER A 202 5.96 -13.94 -1.06
C SER A 202 5.60 -15.42 -0.90
N ALA A 203 5.99 -16.24 -1.87
CA ALA A 203 5.97 -17.69 -1.78
C ALA A 203 7.38 -18.21 -2.07
N ARG A 204 7.94 -18.99 -1.15
CA ARG A 204 9.35 -19.41 -1.17
C ARG A 204 9.52 -20.91 -1.43
N SER A 205 8.42 -21.65 -1.53
CA SER A 205 8.38 -23.09 -1.78
C SER A 205 7.13 -23.49 -2.56
N GLU A 206 7.13 -24.70 -3.14
CA GLU A 206 5.92 -25.28 -3.74
C GLU A 206 4.81 -25.50 -2.71
N GLU A 207 5.16 -25.78 -1.45
CA GLU A 207 4.18 -25.87 -0.37
C GLU A 207 3.47 -24.53 -0.15
N ASP A 208 4.22 -23.41 -0.16
CA ASP A 208 3.62 -22.07 -0.07
C ASP A 208 2.65 -21.80 -1.22
N LEU A 209 2.99 -22.25 -2.44
CA LEU A 209 2.14 -22.07 -3.61
C LEU A 209 0.86 -22.91 -3.55
N LEU A 210 0.93 -24.13 -3.00
CA LEU A 210 -0.24 -24.96 -2.73
C LEU A 210 -1.14 -24.34 -1.65
N ARG A 211 -0.54 -23.85 -0.56
CA ARG A 211 -1.27 -23.12 0.50
C ARG A 211 -1.93 -21.86 -0.06
N PHE A 212 -1.23 -21.11 -0.90
CA PHE A 212 -1.77 -19.89 -1.51
C PHE A 212 -2.90 -20.19 -2.47
N ARG A 213 -2.80 -21.28 -3.25
CA ARG A 213 -3.89 -21.73 -4.13
C ARG A 213 -5.12 -22.12 -3.32
N ALA A 214 -4.92 -22.91 -2.25
CA ALA A 214 -6.00 -23.31 -1.36
C ALA A 214 -6.70 -22.09 -0.72
N PHE A 215 -5.93 -21.08 -0.29
CA PHE A 215 -6.48 -19.81 0.16
C PHE A 215 -7.35 -19.15 -0.92
N CYS A 216 -6.85 -19.02 -2.15
CA CYS A 216 -7.59 -18.40 -3.25
C CYS A 216 -8.90 -19.13 -3.56
N ASP A 217 -8.86 -20.48 -3.58
CA ASP A 217 -10.04 -21.30 -3.83
C ASP A 217 -11.07 -21.14 -2.69
N ALA A 218 -10.63 -21.12 -1.42
CA ALA A 218 -11.50 -20.89 -0.27
C ALA A 218 -12.12 -19.48 -0.27
N ALA A 219 -11.35 -18.47 -0.66
CA ALA A 219 -11.81 -17.08 -0.79
C ALA A 219 -12.60 -16.82 -2.08
N SER A 220 -12.75 -17.82 -2.97
CA SER A 220 -13.40 -17.69 -4.28
C SER A 220 -12.80 -16.58 -5.16
N VAL A 221 -11.48 -16.39 -5.09
CA VAL A 221 -10.72 -15.45 -5.91
C VAL A 221 -9.80 -16.18 -6.87
N LYS A 222 -9.45 -15.54 -7.98
CA LYS A 222 -8.59 -16.16 -8.97
C LYS A 222 -7.13 -16.15 -8.49
N CYS A 223 -6.48 -17.29 -8.51
CA CYS A 223 -5.03 -17.40 -8.28
C CYS A 223 -4.27 -17.26 -9.60
N ILE A 224 -3.31 -16.35 -9.65
CA ILE A 224 -2.49 -16.05 -10.84
C ILE A 224 -1.01 -16.11 -10.46
N PHE A 225 -0.18 -16.64 -11.38
CA PHE A 225 1.27 -16.65 -11.25
C PHE A 225 1.87 -15.88 -12.43
N ILE A 226 2.29 -14.65 -12.18
CA ILE A 226 2.92 -13.81 -13.20
C ILE A 226 4.43 -14.01 -13.15
N GLU A 227 5.03 -14.23 -14.30
CA GLU A 227 6.47 -14.28 -14.47
C GLU A 227 6.92 -13.19 -15.45
N LEU A 228 7.79 -12.31 -14.95
CA LEU A 228 8.38 -11.20 -15.68
C LEU A 228 9.61 -11.70 -16.46
N GLY A 229 9.85 -11.13 -17.64
CA GLY A 229 11.05 -11.49 -18.42
C GLY A 229 12.38 -11.05 -17.79
N ARG A 230 12.34 -10.10 -16.85
CA ARG A 230 13.48 -9.54 -16.11
C ARG A 230 12.97 -8.81 -14.85
N GLY A 231 13.87 -8.43 -13.95
CA GLY A 231 13.58 -7.61 -12.79
C GLY A 231 14.01 -8.25 -11.47
N ALA A 232 13.91 -7.49 -10.38
CA ALA A 232 14.31 -7.94 -9.05
C ALA A 232 13.37 -9.01 -8.46
N GLU A 233 12.08 -8.94 -8.78
CA GLU A 233 11.04 -9.85 -8.28
C GLU A 233 10.29 -10.48 -9.48
N PRO A 234 10.94 -11.40 -10.22
CA PRO A 234 10.43 -11.87 -11.51
C PRO A 234 9.24 -12.82 -11.38
N PHE A 235 9.01 -13.43 -10.21
CA PHE A 235 7.91 -14.36 -9.99
C PHE A 235 6.95 -13.80 -8.94
N GLN A 236 5.69 -13.60 -9.34
CA GLN A 236 4.69 -12.89 -8.56
C GLN A 236 3.39 -13.72 -8.47
N PRO A 237 3.23 -14.53 -7.42
CA PRO A 237 1.95 -15.12 -7.05
C PRO A 237 1.00 -14.03 -6.56
N MET A 238 -0.19 -13.96 -7.16
CA MET A 238 -1.16 -12.93 -6.82
C MET A 238 -2.60 -13.44 -6.86
N THR A 239 -3.44 -12.83 -6.04
CA THR A 239 -4.90 -12.94 -6.19
C THR A 239 -5.35 -12.04 -7.35
N ALA A 240 -6.55 -12.31 -7.87
CA ALA A 240 -7.33 -11.39 -8.65
C ALA A 240 -8.79 -11.46 -8.18
N SER A 241 -9.29 -10.35 -7.67
CA SER A 241 -10.64 -10.21 -7.10
C SER A 241 -11.33 -8.97 -7.65
N TYR A 242 -12.66 -8.99 -7.67
CA TYR A 242 -13.49 -7.92 -8.24
C TYR A 242 -14.34 -7.28 -7.15
N HIS A 243 -14.36 -5.96 -7.13
CA HIS A 243 -14.98 -5.15 -6.08
C HIS A 243 -15.87 -4.07 -6.71
N HIS A 244 -16.96 -3.72 -6.03
CA HIS A 244 -17.92 -2.74 -6.51
C HIS A 244 -18.27 -1.70 -5.43
N GLY A 245 -18.52 -0.47 -5.86
CA GLY A 245 -18.91 0.62 -4.98
C GLY A 245 -17.90 1.76 -5.01
N THR A 246 -17.68 2.42 -3.89
CA THR A 246 -16.67 3.47 -3.75
C THR A 246 -15.28 2.86 -3.62
N LEU A 247 -14.24 3.64 -3.95
CA LEU A 247 -12.86 3.22 -3.75
C LEU A 247 -12.59 2.83 -2.29
N ARG A 248 -13.16 3.58 -1.34
CA ARG A 248 -13.04 3.28 0.10
C ARG A 248 -13.53 1.88 0.43
N HIS A 249 -14.74 1.53 -0.03
CA HIS A 249 -15.31 0.21 0.24
C HIS A 249 -14.46 -0.91 -0.37
N ALA A 250 -14.05 -0.75 -1.64
CA ALA A 250 -13.15 -1.71 -2.29
C ALA A 250 -11.82 -1.85 -1.53
N MET A 251 -11.22 -0.76 -1.06
CA MET A 251 -10.00 -0.80 -0.25
C MET A 251 -10.19 -1.51 1.09
N GLU A 252 -11.34 -1.35 1.75
CA GLU A 252 -11.67 -2.05 2.99
C GLU A 252 -11.71 -3.57 2.75
N GLU A 253 -12.47 -4.03 1.74
CA GLU A 253 -12.59 -5.45 1.38
C GLU A 253 -11.23 -6.08 1.01
N VAL A 254 -10.42 -5.38 0.20
CA VAL A 254 -9.11 -5.88 -0.22
C VAL A 254 -8.14 -5.96 0.96
N ARG A 255 -8.22 -5.03 1.91
CA ARG A 255 -7.38 -5.04 3.10
C ARG A 255 -7.81 -6.10 4.11
N ASP A 256 -9.10 -6.43 4.20
CA ASP A 256 -9.57 -7.60 4.95
C ASP A 256 -8.99 -8.90 4.38
N MET A 257 -8.99 -9.05 3.06
CA MET A 257 -8.35 -10.20 2.41
C MET A 257 -6.84 -10.24 2.65
N ALA A 258 -6.16 -9.09 2.65
CA ALA A 258 -4.74 -9.01 2.98
C ALA A 258 -4.45 -9.40 4.45
N ARG A 259 -5.33 -9.02 5.39
CA ARG A 259 -5.28 -9.47 6.79
C ARG A 259 -5.43 -10.99 6.90
N ALA A 260 -6.38 -11.57 6.17
CA ALA A 260 -6.58 -13.02 6.14
C ALA A 260 -5.34 -13.76 5.60
N LEU A 261 -4.76 -13.30 4.48
CA LEU A 261 -3.49 -13.84 3.97
C LEU A 261 -2.36 -13.76 5.00
N ALA A 262 -2.24 -12.62 5.69
CA ALA A 262 -1.20 -12.45 6.71
C ALA A 262 -1.39 -13.36 7.92
N SER A 263 -2.64 -13.61 8.33
CA SER A 263 -3.02 -14.56 9.37
C SER A 263 -2.63 -15.99 8.98
N ASP A 264 -2.75 -16.33 7.70
CA ASP A 264 -2.33 -17.63 7.13
C ASP A 264 -0.81 -17.73 6.89
N GLY A 265 -0.05 -16.74 7.37
CA GLY A 265 1.41 -16.75 7.36
C GLY A 265 2.04 -16.20 6.09
N PHE A 266 1.26 -15.66 5.14
CA PHE A 266 1.81 -15.04 3.94
C PHE A 266 2.37 -13.64 4.23
N ASP A 267 3.43 -13.27 3.51
CA ASP A 267 3.88 -11.88 3.42
C ASP A 267 3.27 -11.27 2.17
N VAL A 268 2.29 -10.37 2.32
CA VAL A 268 1.70 -9.58 1.23
C VAL A 268 2.69 -8.47 0.85
N THR A 269 3.28 -8.59 -0.33
CA THR A 269 4.36 -7.72 -0.81
C THR A 269 3.87 -6.52 -1.60
N ARG A 270 2.65 -6.59 -2.14
CA ARG A 270 1.99 -5.51 -2.89
C ARG A 270 0.48 -5.68 -2.87
N MET A 271 -0.21 -4.55 -2.82
CA MET A 271 -1.64 -4.42 -3.00
C MET A 271 -1.89 -3.40 -4.10
N LYS A 272 -2.54 -3.82 -5.18
CA LYS A 272 -2.88 -2.99 -6.33
C LYS A 272 -4.39 -3.00 -6.53
N LEU A 273 -5.00 -1.83 -6.71
CA LEU A 273 -6.40 -1.68 -7.11
C LEU A 273 -6.48 -0.90 -8.42
N GLU A 274 -7.30 -1.40 -9.32
CA GLU A 274 -7.42 -0.95 -10.70
C GLU A 274 -8.86 -0.67 -11.04
N ALA A 275 -9.18 0.58 -11.32
CA ALA A 275 -10.48 0.98 -11.83
C ALA A 275 -10.69 0.38 -13.23
N LEU A 276 -11.88 -0.17 -13.47
CA LEU A 276 -12.21 -0.87 -14.71
C LEU A 276 -13.27 -0.14 -15.55
N GLY A 277 -13.18 -0.27 -16.88
CA GLY A 277 -14.28 0.03 -17.79
C GLY A 277 -14.80 1.47 -17.73
N LYS A 278 -16.03 1.67 -17.21
CA LYS A 278 -16.70 2.97 -17.03
C LYS A 278 -16.56 3.51 -15.59
N ASN A 279 -15.60 3.02 -14.83
CA ASN A 279 -15.33 3.51 -13.48
C ASN A 279 -15.03 5.02 -13.54
N ARG A 280 -15.71 5.76 -12.68
CA ARG A 280 -15.73 7.22 -12.69
C ARG A 280 -14.57 7.86 -11.93
N ASP A 281 -13.70 7.05 -11.33
CA ASP A 281 -12.44 7.49 -10.72
C ASP A 281 -11.30 7.63 -11.75
N MET A 282 -11.53 7.24 -13.01
CA MET A 282 -10.56 7.43 -14.08
C MET A 282 -10.46 8.90 -14.50
N PRO A 283 -9.25 9.45 -14.71
CA PRO A 283 -9.09 10.82 -15.16
C PRO A 283 -9.46 10.96 -16.64
N GLU A 284 -10.39 11.86 -16.94
CA GLU A 284 -10.78 12.15 -18.33
C GLU A 284 -9.76 13.05 -19.05
N ASP A 285 -9.04 13.92 -18.31
CA ASP A 285 -8.05 14.86 -18.85
C ASP A 285 -6.68 14.81 -18.11
N ASP A 286 -5.67 15.46 -18.72
CA ASP A 286 -4.30 15.48 -18.19
C ASP A 286 -4.21 16.21 -16.84
N ALA A 287 -5.04 17.24 -16.60
CA ALA A 287 -5.01 17.97 -15.34
C ALA A 287 -5.48 17.08 -14.18
N ALA A 288 -6.53 16.29 -14.40
CA ALA A 288 -7.02 15.29 -13.47
C ALA A 288 -6.01 14.15 -13.26
N ALA A 289 -5.28 13.74 -14.30
CA ALA A 289 -4.23 12.73 -14.18
C ALA A 289 -2.99 13.25 -13.42
N LEU A 290 -2.52 14.46 -13.73
CA LEU A 290 -1.38 15.10 -13.06
C LEU A 290 -1.67 15.42 -11.59
N ALA A 291 -2.93 15.62 -11.22
CA ALA A 291 -3.34 15.75 -9.83
C ALA A 291 -3.19 14.45 -9.02
N GLN A 292 -2.90 13.32 -9.67
CA GLN A 292 -2.75 11.98 -9.09
C GLN A 292 -1.43 11.35 -9.55
N PRO A 293 -0.27 11.94 -9.20
CA PRO A 293 1.00 11.64 -9.86
C PRO A 293 1.48 10.19 -9.69
N SER A 294 1.01 9.47 -8.67
CA SER A 294 1.33 8.06 -8.45
C SER A 294 0.36 7.09 -9.14
N ASN A 295 -0.77 7.58 -9.66
CA ASN A 295 -1.74 6.77 -10.40
C ASN A 295 -1.41 6.80 -11.90
N TYR A 296 -1.86 5.77 -12.63
CA TYR A 296 -1.53 5.61 -14.04
C TYR A 296 -2.53 4.74 -14.77
N PHE A 297 -2.64 4.93 -16.08
CA PHE A 297 -3.31 3.96 -16.93
C PHE A 297 -2.41 2.74 -17.11
N GLU A 298 -2.95 1.55 -16.93
CA GLU A 298 -2.30 0.28 -17.23
C GLU A 298 -3.09 -0.38 -18.38
N PHE A 299 -2.39 -0.66 -19.47
CA PHE A 299 -2.95 -1.32 -20.64
C PHE A 299 -2.34 -2.70 -20.78
N HIS A 300 -3.19 -3.67 -21.10
CA HIS A 300 -2.76 -5.04 -21.38
C HIS A 300 -3.25 -5.48 -22.75
N VAL A 301 -2.38 -6.17 -23.49
CA VAL A 301 -2.77 -6.96 -24.67
C VAL A 301 -2.04 -8.29 -24.64
N LYS A 302 -2.72 -9.35 -25.03
CA LYS A 302 -2.10 -10.66 -25.21
C LYS A 302 -1.63 -10.86 -26.63
N VAL A 303 -0.37 -11.26 -26.76
CA VAL A 303 0.23 -11.70 -28.03
C VAL A 303 0.28 -13.22 -28.01
N LEU A 304 -0.31 -13.87 -29.01
CA LEU A 304 -0.19 -15.31 -29.19
C LEU A 304 1.06 -15.61 -30.03
N LEU A 305 1.98 -16.38 -29.46
CA LEU A 305 3.19 -16.82 -30.12
C LEU A 305 3.03 -18.26 -30.59
N PRO A 306 3.25 -18.57 -31.88
CA PRO A 306 3.25 -19.94 -32.36
C PRO A 306 4.34 -20.78 -31.69
N ALA A 307 4.18 -22.11 -31.71
CA ALA A 307 5.12 -23.06 -31.09
C ALA A 307 6.57 -22.91 -31.60
N HIS A 308 6.73 -22.52 -32.86
CA HIS A 308 8.02 -22.30 -33.51
C HIS A 308 8.00 -21.03 -34.38
N GLY A 309 9.14 -20.35 -34.49
CA GLY A 309 9.34 -19.23 -35.43
C GLY A 309 8.90 -17.86 -34.91
N ALA A 310 8.48 -17.72 -33.65
CA ALA A 310 8.22 -16.42 -33.06
C ALA A 310 9.55 -15.73 -32.69
N ASP A 311 9.82 -14.58 -33.29
CA ASP A 311 10.96 -13.73 -32.91
C ASP A 311 10.63 -12.95 -31.64
N LEU A 312 10.97 -13.56 -30.50
CA LEU A 312 10.78 -12.96 -29.18
C LEU A 312 11.59 -11.68 -28.99
N ASP A 313 12.77 -11.60 -29.60
CA ASP A 313 13.65 -10.44 -29.47
C ASP A 313 13.07 -9.25 -30.26
N ALA A 314 12.54 -9.50 -31.46
CA ALA A 314 11.82 -8.48 -32.22
C ALA A 314 10.56 -8.00 -31.49
N LEU A 315 9.78 -8.90 -30.88
CA LEU A 315 8.62 -8.52 -30.06
C LEU A 315 9.04 -7.68 -28.86
N GLN A 316 10.09 -8.09 -28.14
CA GLN A 316 10.61 -7.37 -26.98
C GLN A 316 11.14 -5.99 -27.36
N ALA A 317 11.82 -5.86 -28.50
CA ALA A 317 12.33 -4.59 -29.02
C ALA A 317 11.18 -3.63 -29.38
N ARG A 318 10.13 -4.10 -30.04
CA ARG A 318 8.93 -3.29 -30.33
C ARG A 318 8.18 -2.89 -29.06
N CYS A 319 8.07 -3.78 -28.07
CA CYS A 319 7.47 -3.38 -26.80
C CYS A 319 8.30 -2.27 -26.14
N ALA A 320 9.63 -2.43 -26.10
CA ALA A 320 10.53 -1.47 -25.46
C ALA A 320 10.50 -0.08 -26.12
N SER A 321 10.33 0.03 -27.45
CA SER A 321 10.26 1.33 -28.13
C SER A 321 9.06 2.19 -27.70
N HIS A 322 8.00 1.56 -27.17
CA HIS A 322 6.82 2.24 -26.62
C HIS A 322 6.86 2.40 -25.10
N GLY A 323 7.87 1.83 -24.43
CA GLY A 323 7.90 1.70 -22.96
C GLY A 323 6.96 0.60 -22.44
N ALA A 324 6.64 -0.39 -23.28
CA ALA A 324 5.84 -1.56 -22.92
C ALA A 324 6.72 -2.76 -22.60
N HIS A 325 6.20 -3.68 -21.80
CA HIS A 325 6.97 -4.77 -21.22
C HIS A 325 6.27 -6.11 -21.33
N LEU A 326 7.06 -7.16 -21.56
CA LEU A 326 6.57 -8.52 -21.65
C LEU A 326 6.52 -9.21 -20.28
N SER A 327 5.48 -9.99 -20.08
CA SER A 327 5.37 -11.00 -19.04
C SER A 327 4.59 -12.22 -19.55
N ARG A 328 4.54 -13.29 -18.75
CA ARG A 328 3.76 -14.49 -19.06
C ARG A 328 3.10 -15.05 -17.80
N ASN A 329 2.09 -15.89 -17.99
CA ASN A 329 1.61 -16.76 -16.93
C ASN A 329 2.46 -18.03 -16.93
N ALA A 330 3.32 -18.21 -15.92
CA ALA A 330 4.34 -19.26 -15.88
C ALA A 330 3.77 -20.68 -16.01
N ARG A 331 2.54 -20.89 -15.54
CA ARG A 331 1.95 -22.23 -15.42
C ARG A 331 0.92 -22.56 -16.50
N LYS A 332 0.65 -21.64 -17.42
CA LYS A 332 -0.30 -21.89 -18.52
C LYS A 332 0.43 -22.46 -19.74
N VAL A 333 0.26 -23.75 -19.98
CA VAL A 333 0.73 -24.45 -21.18
C VAL A 333 -0.47 -24.74 -22.08
N ARG A 334 -0.35 -24.44 -23.38
CA ARG A 334 -1.40 -24.74 -24.36
C ARG A 334 -1.12 -26.06 -25.07
N GLU A 335 -2.18 -26.79 -25.41
CA GLU A 335 -2.09 -28.09 -26.11
C GLU A 335 -1.49 -27.96 -27.51
N ASP A 336 -1.69 -26.81 -28.16
CA ASP A 336 -1.16 -26.48 -29.49
C ASP A 336 0.33 -26.09 -29.50
N GLY A 337 0.99 -26.11 -28.33
CA GLY A 337 2.39 -25.70 -28.15
C GLY A 337 2.62 -24.18 -28.29
N ALA A 338 1.58 -23.40 -28.60
CA ALA A 338 1.65 -21.95 -28.64
C ALA A 338 1.79 -21.40 -27.22
N SER A 339 2.30 -20.18 -27.10
CA SER A 339 2.42 -19.50 -25.80
C SER A 339 1.84 -18.10 -25.84
N GLU A 340 1.24 -17.68 -24.74
CA GLU A 340 0.73 -16.31 -24.57
C GLU A 340 1.81 -15.44 -23.91
N ARG A 341 1.99 -14.22 -24.43
CA ARG A 341 2.69 -13.15 -23.72
C ARG A 341 1.70 -12.04 -23.39
N PHE A 342 1.80 -11.50 -22.19
CA PHE A 342 1.17 -10.23 -21.84
C PHE A 342 2.14 -9.12 -22.22
N VAL A 343 1.64 -8.14 -22.97
CA VAL A 343 2.31 -6.86 -23.17
C VAL A 343 1.60 -5.87 -22.25
N THR A 344 2.37 -5.22 -21.39
CA THR A 344 1.88 -4.22 -20.43
C THR A 344 2.49 -2.86 -20.74
N LEU A 345 1.64 -1.84 -20.91
CA LEU A 345 2.04 -0.45 -21.06
C LEU A 345 1.47 0.37 -19.90
N ARG A 346 2.32 1.14 -19.22
CA ARG A 346 1.89 2.09 -18.18
C ARG A 346 2.05 3.52 -18.66
N VAL A 347 1.01 4.33 -18.46
CA VAL A 347 0.98 5.73 -18.89
C VAL A 347 0.61 6.63 -17.71
N HIS A 348 1.56 7.48 -17.32
CA HIS A 348 1.41 8.43 -16.22
C HIS A 348 1.06 9.83 -16.74
N GLY A 349 0.34 10.61 -15.93
CA GLY A 349 0.14 12.05 -16.16
C GLY A 349 -0.68 12.45 -17.41
N LEU A 350 -1.19 11.48 -18.16
CA LEU A 350 -2.05 11.72 -19.32
C LEU A 350 -3.49 11.34 -19.01
N GLY A 351 -4.42 12.15 -19.51
CA GLY A 351 -5.84 11.83 -19.52
C GLY A 351 -6.16 10.72 -20.51
N LYS A 352 -7.35 10.15 -20.34
CA LYS A 352 -7.83 8.96 -21.05
C LYS A 352 -7.59 8.96 -22.56
N VAL A 353 -7.97 10.03 -23.28
CA VAL A 353 -7.85 10.08 -24.75
C VAL A 353 -6.39 9.96 -25.20
N LYS A 354 -5.47 10.64 -24.51
CA LYS A 354 -4.04 10.59 -24.86
C LYS A 354 -3.39 9.27 -24.43
N ALA A 355 -3.83 8.72 -23.29
CA ALA A 355 -3.40 7.40 -22.85
C ALA A 355 -3.84 6.30 -23.83
N ASP A 356 -5.09 6.34 -24.28
CA ASP A 356 -5.64 5.43 -25.30
C ASP A 356 -4.84 5.56 -26.62
N ALA A 357 -4.52 6.78 -27.07
CA ALA A 357 -3.71 6.99 -28.27
C ALA A 357 -2.29 6.39 -28.18
N ARG A 358 -1.67 6.38 -26.99
CA ARG A 358 -0.38 5.69 -26.75
C ARG A 358 -0.54 4.18 -26.89
N PHE A 359 -1.63 3.62 -26.38
CA PHE A 359 -1.91 2.19 -26.50
C PHE A 359 -2.24 1.78 -27.94
N ASP A 360 -3.03 2.58 -28.66
CA ASP A 360 -3.35 2.33 -30.07
C ASP A 360 -2.08 2.32 -30.94
N SER A 361 -1.15 3.25 -30.70
CA SER A 361 0.15 3.28 -31.39
C SER A 361 0.97 2.00 -31.15
N LEU A 362 0.98 1.49 -29.91
CA LEU A 362 1.62 0.21 -29.59
C LEU A 362 0.91 -0.95 -30.33
N LEU A 363 -0.41 -0.98 -30.35
CA LEU A 363 -1.18 -2.04 -31.01
C LEU A 363 -0.95 -2.08 -32.52
N GLU A 364 -0.90 -0.92 -33.16
CA GLU A 364 -0.60 -0.79 -34.60
C GLU A 364 0.81 -1.32 -34.92
N ASP A 365 1.80 -0.96 -34.11
CA ASP A 365 3.17 -1.44 -34.29
C ASP A 365 3.26 -2.96 -34.07
N LEU A 366 2.64 -3.48 -33.01
CA LEU A 366 2.60 -4.92 -32.75
C LEU A 366 1.87 -5.71 -33.86
N ALA A 367 0.80 -5.15 -34.43
CA ALA A 367 0.10 -5.78 -35.55
C ALA A 367 1.01 -5.94 -36.78
N GLY A 368 2.00 -5.06 -36.94
CA GLY A 368 3.03 -5.16 -37.97
C GLY A 368 3.95 -6.40 -37.86
N LEU A 369 3.91 -7.15 -36.75
CA LEU A 369 4.59 -8.44 -36.60
C LEU A 369 3.76 -9.62 -37.17
N GLY A 370 2.49 -9.39 -37.54
CA GLY A 370 1.59 -10.46 -37.99
C GLY A 370 1.18 -11.45 -36.90
N LEU A 371 1.44 -11.13 -35.62
CA LEU A 371 1.09 -11.97 -34.48
C LEU A 371 -0.35 -11.67 -34.02
N PRO A 372 -1.17 -12.68 -33.68
CA PRO A 372 -2.52 -12.45 -33.19
C PRO A 372 -2.52 -11.70 -31.85
N LEU A 373 -3.25 -10.58 -31.81
CA LEU A 373 -3.49 -9.78 -30.61
C LEU A 373 -4.87 -10.07 -30.05
N THR A 374 -4.95 -10.42 -28.77
CA THR A 374 -6.21 -10.76 -28.08
C THR A 374 -6.30 -10.08 -26.71
N GLN A 375 -7.49 -10.04 -26.13
CA GLN A 375 -7.74 -9.54 -24.76
C GLN A 375 -7.08 -8.18 -24.47
N ARG A 376 -7.57 -7.15 -25.17
CA ARG A 376 -7.16 -5.77 -24.93
C ARG A 376 -7.90 -5.25 -23.70
N LEU A 377 -7.17 -4.88 -22.66
CA LEU A 377 -7.72 -4.35 -21.42
C LEU A 377 -7.17 -2.95 -21.18
N ARG A 378 -8.02 -2.11 -20.62
CA ARG A 378 -7.70 -0.77 -20.15
C ARG A 378 -8.13 -0.64 -18.71
N GLU A 379 -7.18 -0.29 -17.89
CA GLU A 379 -7.32 -0.19 -16.45
C GLU A 379 -6.67 1.11 -15.98
N TYR A 380 -7.10 1.62 -14.84
CA TYR A 380 -6.46 2.77 -14.20
C TYR A 380 -6.11 2.41 -12.78
N THR A 381 -4.81 2.30 -12.48
CA THR A 381 -4.33 1.97 -11.15
C THR A 381 -4.58 3.16 -10.21
N VAL A 382 -5.54 2.99 -9.31
CA VAL A 382 -5.99 4.01 -8.34
C VAL A 382 -5.26 3.91 -7.00
N TYR A 383 -4.61 2.77 -6.76
CA TYR A 383 -3.79 2.50 -5.59
C TYR A 383 -2.78 1.40 -5.90
N ASP A 384 -1.53 1.62 -5.51
CA ASP A 384 -0.46 0.63 -5.55
C ASP A 384 0.48 0.83 -4.36
N SER A 385 0.50 -0.13 -3.45
CA SER A 385 1.28 -0.01 -2.22
C SER A 385 2.79 -0.17 -2.41
N ASN A 386 3.26 -0.64 -3.58
CA ASN A 386 4.67 -0.96 -3.81
C ASN A 386 5.06 -0.98 -5.29
N HIS A 387 5.25 0.20 -5.89
CA HIS A 387 5.79 0.31 -7.26
C HIS A 387 7.19 -0.31 -7.43
N ALA A 388 7.99 -0.36 -6.37
CA ALA A 388 9.35 -0.87 -6.43
C ALA A 388 9.44 -2.38 -6.66
N LEU A 389 8.33 -3.12 -6.55
CA LEU A 389 8.26 -4.54 -6.90
C LEU A 389 8.62 -4.77 -8.39
N ASP A 390 8.36 -3.78 -9.23
CA ASP A 390 8.63 -3.82 -10.67
C ASP A 390 10.04 -3.32 -11.03
N ARG A 391 10.91 -3.10 -10.03
CA ARG A 391 12.28 -2.60 -10.24
C ARG A 391 13.07 -3.51 -11.16
N GLY A 392 13.66 -2.92 -12.20
CA GLY A 392 14.43 -3.64 -13.22
C GLY A 392 13.57 -4.36 -14.26
N TRP A 393 12.25 -4.41 -14.08
CA TRP A 393 11.31 -4.81 -15.14
C TRP A 393 10.96 -3.60 -16.01
N LEU A 394 10.44 -2.55 -15.36
CA LEU A 394 10.19 -1.23 -15.93
C LEU A 394 11.43 -0.36 -15.69
N GLU A 395 12.13 0.05 -16.74
CA GLU A 395 13.11 1.13 -16.59
C GLU A 395 12.32 2.43 -16.54
N THR A 396 12.47 3.20 -15.45
CA THR A 396 11.84 4.51 -15.35
C THR A 396 12.37 5.38 -16.47
N SER A 397 11.56 5.58 -17.51
CA SER A 397 11.80 6.63 -18.48
C SER A 397 11.77 7.94 -17.71
N SER A 398 12.90 8.64 -17.74
CA SER A 398 13.20 9.84 -16.95
C SER A 398 12.25 10.98 -17.21
#